data_AF-A0A6P1NHI5-F1
#
_entry.id   AF-A0A6P1NHI5-F1
#
_cell.length_a   1.000
_cell.length_b   1.000
_cell.length_c   1.000
_cell.angle_alpha   90.00
_cell.angle_beta   90.00
_cell.angle_gamma   90.00
#
_symmetry.space_group_name_H-M   'P 1'
#
loop_
_entity.id
_entity.type
_entity.pdbx_description
1 polymer ?
#
loop_
_entity_poly.entity_id
_entity_poly.type
_entity_poly.pdbx_seq_one_letter_code
_entity_poly.pdbx_strand_id
1 'polypeptide(L)'
;MNLGSRTTITDYRAAWATPYDLCTVGAASGAQGAAEKAAGAASGGTSPDSAKYLYALCATTAGHYFEGGVSPAQAKEIAAALTLCPDHPKRAVLEASAGAGGALDADRANGKLVYTGKYLVGKDVVPGTWQSQGDKVENCYWEISDAQGNILANNFINVAPQFTIVIPASAAGFTVEGCGFRWISG
;
A
#
# COMPACT_ATOMS: atom_id res chain seq x y z
N MET A 1 15.37 29.98 4.78
CA MET A 1 14.35 28.91 4.96
C MET A 1 13.00 29.53 4.65
N ASN A 2 12.43 29.22 3.49
CA ASN A 2 11.18 29.82 3.03
C ASN A 2 10.03 29.08 3.74
N LEU A 3 9.59 29.59 4.88
CA LEU A 3 8.37 29.14 5.52
C LEU A 3 7.21 29.62 4.64
N GLY A 4 6.76 28.80 3.71
CA GLY A 4 5.60 29.10 2.88
C GLY A 4 4.42 29.59 3.72
N SER A 5 3.59 30.46 3.15
CA SER A 5 2.39 31.00 3.79
C SER A 5 1.50 29.86 4.29
N ARG A 6 1.33 29.72 5.61
CA ARG A 6 0.37 28.78 6.20
C ARG A 6 -1.00 29.43 6.25
N THR A 7 -1.97 28.80 5.61
CA THR A 7 -3.39 29.22 5.68
C THR A 7 -4.16 28.20 6.50
N THR A 8 -4.94 28.65 7.48
CA THR A 8 -5.83 27.79 8.26
C THR A 8 -7.20 27.75 7.59
N ILE A 9 -7.71 26.55 7.35
CA ILE A 9 -9.06 26.29 6.86
C ILE A 9 -9.81 25.41 7.86
N THR A 10 -11.11 25.64 8.02
CA THR A 10 -11.98 24.87 8.93
C THR A 10 -12.96 23.96 8.18
N ASP A 11 -13.05 24.11 6.87
CA ASP A 11 -13.81 23.25 5.96
C ASP A 11 -12.84 22.70 4.91
N TYR A 12 -12.75 21.37 4.80
CA TYR A 12 -11.87 20.72 3.83
C TYR A 12 -12.23 21.11 2.38
N ARG A 13 -13.48 21.47 2.10
CA ARG A 13 -13.93 21.87 0.76
C ARG A 13 -13.35 23.20 0.33
N ALA A 14 -13.11 24.10 1.28
CA ALA A 14 -12.46 25.38 1.01
C ALA A 14 -11.04 25.17 0.48
N ALA A 15 -10.39 24.05 0.83
CA ALA A 15 -9.10 23.67 0.29
C ALA A 15 -9.13 23.49 -1.22
N TRP A 16 -10.25 23.05 -1.80
CA TRP A 16 -10.32 22.69 -3.21
C TRP A 16 -10.28 23.90 -4.15
N ALA A 17 -10.49 25.11 -3.62
CA ALA A 17 -10.33 26.35 -4.37
C ALA A 17 -8.85 26.70 -4.62
N THR A 18 -7.92 26.17 -3.81
CA THR A 18 -6.48 26.45 -3.90
C THR A 18 -5.69 25.14 -3.83
N PRO A 19 -4.87 24.80 -4.83
CA PRO A 19 -4.10 23.56 -4.82
C PRO A 19 -2.93 23.63 -3.82
N TYR A 20 -3.23 23.46 -2.52
CA TYR A 20 -2.20 23.40 -1.48
C TYR A 20 -1.32 22.16 -1.68
N ASP A 21 -0.01 22.32 -1.56
CA ASP A 21 0.97 21.22 -1.71
C ASP A 21 0.86 20.17 -0.58
N LEU A 22 0.37 20.60 0.59
CA LEU A 22 0.21 19.77 1.77
C LEU A 22 -0.90 20.32 2.67
N CYS A 23 -1.79 19.45 3.14
CA CYS A 23 -2.73 19.75 4.22
C CYS A 23 -2.38 18.90 5.45
N THR A 24 -2.22 19.52 6.61
CA THR A 24 -2.00 18.84 7.89
C THR A 24 -3.04 19.27 8.92
N VAL A 25 -3.28 18.41 9.90
CA VAL A 25 -4.20 18.71 10.99
C VAL A 25 -3.49 19.59 12.02
N GLY A 26 -3.97 20.82 12.21
CA GLY A 26 -3.49 21.72 13.26
C GLY A 26 -4.18 21.49 14.61
N ALA A 27 -5.51 21.40 14.61
CA ALA A 27 -6.33 21.12 15.78
C ALA A 27 -7.66 20.47 15.35
N ALA A 28 -8.30 19.74 16.26
CA ALA A 28 -9.66 19.24 16.11
C ALA A 28 -10.44 19.58 17.39
N SER A 29 -11.71 19.96 17.25
CA SER A 29 -12.59 20.27 18.36
C SER A 29 -14.00 19.73 18.09
N GLY A 30 -14.79 19.56 19.16
CA GLY A 30 -16.13 18.99 19.08
C GLY A 30 -16.18 17.48 19.26
N ALA A 31 -17.40 16.96 19.42
CA ALA A 31 -17.64 15.52 19.54
C ALA A 31 -17.80 14.91 18.14
N GLN A 32 -17.12 13.79 17.90
CA GLN A 32 -17.22 13.10 16.62
C GLN A 32 -18.60 12.49 16.37
N GLY A 33 -19.08 12.69 15.14
CA GLY A 33 -20.27 12.03 14.61
C GLY A 33 -20.08 10.54 14.36
N ALA A 34 -21.18 9.83 14.09
CA ALA A 34 -21.14 8.39 13.80
C ALA A 34 -20.33 8.05 12.54
N ALA A 35 -20.44 8.87 11.49
CA ALA A 35 -19.69 8.68 10.25
C ALA A 35 -18.17 8.82 10.48
N GLU A 36 -17.74 9.80 11.27
CA GLU A 36 -16.33 10.02 11.61
C GLU A 36 -15.75 8.85 12.40
N LYS A 37 -16.49 8.35 13.39
CA LYS A 37 -16.09 7.16 14.16
C LYS A 37 -15.97 5.92 13.26
N ALA A 38 -16.93 5.71 12.37
CA ALA A 38 -16.92 4.59 11.43
C ALA A 38 -15.72 4.69 10.47
N ALA A 39 -15.47 5.87 9.91
CA ALA A 39 -14.34 6.10 9.01
C ALA A 39 -12.99 5.93 9.74
N GLY A 40 -12.85 6.47 10.95
CA GLY A 40 -11.64 6.30 11.76
C GLY A 40 -11.34 4.84 12.10
N ALA A 41 -12.37 4.04 12.38
CA ALA A 41 -12.21 2.59 12.58
C ALA A 41 -11.83 1.88 11.27
N ALA A 42 -12.49 2.21 10.15
CA ALA A 42 -12.23 1.61 8.84
C ALA A 42 -10.82 1.90 8.30
N SER A 43 -10.23 3.04 8.67
CA SER A 43 -8.86 3.40 8.29
C SER A 43 -7.80 2.60 9.04
N GLY A 44 -8.18 1.79 10.04
CA GLY A 44 -7.24 1.10 10.94
C GLY A 44 -6.71 1.99 12.07
N GLY A 45 -7.35 3.14 12.31
CA GLY A 45 -7.02 4.03 13.40
C GLY A 45 -7.30 3.39 14.77
N THR A 46 -6.37 3.55 15.70
CA THR A 46 -6.52 3.07 17.09
C THR A 46 -6.98 4.16 18.05
N SER A 47 -7.02 5.42 17.58
CA SER A 47 -7.45 6.56 18.38
C SER A 47 -8.90 6.92 18.06
N PRO A 48 -9.69 7.31 19.08
CA PRO A 48 -10.99 7.93 18.85
C PRO A 48 -10.91 9.13 17.91
N ASP A 49 -9.77 9.81 17.84
CA ASP A 49 -9.60 11.02 17.02
C ASP A 49 -9.15 10.75 15.57
N SER A 50 -9.05 9.49 15.13
CA SER A 50 -8.43 9.15 13.84
C SER A 50 -9.10 9.82 12.63
N ALA A 51 -10.39 10.16 12.71
CA ALA A 51 -11.11 10.86 11.64
C ALA A 51 -10.50 12.22 11.25
N LYS A 52 -9.82 12.92 12.18
CA LYS A 52 -9.21 14.22 11.87
C LYS A 52 -8.14 14.12 10.77
N TYR A 53 -7.38 13.03 10.76
CA TYR A 53 -6.36 12.78 9.74
C TYR A 53 -6.98 12.46 8.38
N LEU A 54 -8.17 11.85 8.37
CA LEU A 54 -8.93 11.60 7.14
C LEU A 54 -9.42 12.91 6.50
N TYR A 55 -9.74 13.94 7.30
CA TYR A 55 -10.08 15.25 6.73
C TYR A 55 -8.90 15.98 6.09
N ALA A 56 -7.67 15.75 6.57
CA ALA A 56 -6.49 16.23 5.85
C ALA A 56 -6.39 15.55 4.46
N LEU A 57 -6.68 14.25 4.40
CA LEU A 57 -6.85 13.52 3.13
C LEU A 57 -8.11 13.92 2.34
N CYS A 58 -9.06 14.67 2.91
CA CYS A 58 -10.15 15.23 2.13
C CYS A 58 -9.83 16.64 1.61
N ALA A 59 -8.90 17.36 2.24
CA ALA A 59 -8.55 18.73 1.90
C ALA A 59 -7.50 18.81 0.78
N THR A 60 -6.53 17.90 0.79
CA THR A 60 -5.44 17.92 -0.20
C THR A 60 -6.02 17.77 -1.62
N THR A 61 -5.50 18.47 -2.61
CA THR A 61 -5.91 18.24 -4.02
C THR A 61 -4.74 18.32 -4.99
N ALA A 62 -3.60 18.80 -4.50
CA ALA A 62 -2.32 18.87 -5.15
C ALA A 62 -1.22 18.37 -4.19
N GLY A 63 -0.06 18.02 -4.75
CA GLY A 63 1.08 17.56 -3.96
C GLY A 63 0.91 16.17 -3.35
N HIS A 64 1.47 15.98 -2.15
CA HIS A 64 1.61 14.67 -1.50
C HIS A 64 0.27 14.16 -0.96
N TYR A 65 -0.43 13.37 -1.76
CA TYR A 65 -1.33 12.35 -1.21
C TYR A 65 -0.54 11.13 -0.80
N PHE A 66 0.13 10.50 -1.77
CA PHE A 66 1.14 9.46 -1.62
C PHE A 66 2.02 9.55 -2.87
N GLU A 67 3.34 9.62 -2.73
CA GLU A 67 4.25 9.50 -3.88
C GLU A 67 4.64 8.03 -4.05
N GLY A 68 4.45 7.51 -5.27
CA GLY A 68 4.70 6.10 -5.57
C GLY A 68 3.50 5.17 -5.29
N GLY A 69 3.77 3.88 -5.10
CA GLY A 69 2.75 2.88 -4.86
C GLY A 69 2.08 3.06 -3.50
N VAL A 70 0.74 3.06 -3.46
CA VAL A 70 -0.05 3.12 -2.23
C VAL A 70 0.07 1.80 -1.47
N SER A 71 0.54 1.86 -0.23
CA SER A 71 0.54 0.69 0.65
C SER A 71 -0.88 0.29 1.05
N PRO A 72 -1.10 -0.99 1.38
CA PRO A 72 -2.25 -1.48 2.14
C PRO A 72 -2.92 -0.55 3.14
N ALA A 73 -2.14 0.01 4.07
CA ALA A 73 -2.65 0.87 5.13
C ALA A 73 -3.16 2.18 4.55
N GLN A 74 -2.40 2.77 3.63
CA GLN A 74 -2.77 4.00 2.93
C GLN A 74 -4.02 3.79 2.05
N ALA A 75 -4.19 2.61 1.45
CA ALA A 75 -5.42 2.28 0.73
C ALA A 75 -6.66 2.28 1.62
N LYS A 76 -6.55 1.76 2.86
CA LYS A 76 -7.63 1.82 3.86
C LYS A 76 -7.91 3.26 4.29
N GLU A 77 -6.89 4.07 4.49
CA GLU A 77 -7.04 5.49 4.82
C GLU A 77 -7.74 6.27 3.70
N ILE A 78 -7.37 6.03 2.44
CA ILE A 78 -8.05 6.65 1.28
C ILE A 78 -9.50 6.22 1.22
N ALA A 79 -9.77 4.91 1.30
CA ALA A 79 -11.13 4.37 1.25
C ALA A 79 -12.00 4.95 2.36
N ALA A 80 -11.46 5.05 3.59
CA ALA A 80 -12.14 5.64 4.73
C ALA A 80 -12.38 7.16 4.54
N ALA A 81 -11.38 7.92 4.08
CA ALA A 81 -11.52 9.35 3.85
C ALA A 81 -12.61 9.66 2.81
N LEU A 82 -12.68 8.88 1.72
CA LEU A 82 -13.70 9.07 0.69
C LEU A 82 -15.14 8.79 1.17
N THR A 83 -15.33 8.10 2.31
CA THR A 83 -16.65 8.02 2.96
C THR A 83 -17.07 9.33 3.61
N LEU A 84 -16.11 10.18 4.02
CA LEU A 84 -16.34 11.49 4.63
C LEU A 84 -16.40 12.62 3.59
N CYS A 85 -15.70 12.48 2.46
CA CYS A 85 -15.72 13.42 1.34
C CYS A 85 -16.08 12.72 0.02
N PRO A 86 -17.36 12.31 -0.16
CA PRO A 86 -17.78 11.53 -1.32
C PRO A 86 -17.69 12.28 -2.66
N ASP A 87 -17.56 13.60 -2.64
CA ASP A 87 -17.44 14.45 -3.82
C ASP A 87 -16.04 15.07 -3.97
N HIS A 88 -15.04 14.40 -3.39
CA HIS A 88 -13.65 14.78 -3.54
C HIS A 88 -13.28 14.98 -5.03
N PRO A 89 -12.69 16.12 -5.44
CA PRO A 89 -12.41 16.41 -6.85
C PRO A 89 -11.50 15.39 -7.54
N LYS A 90 -10.68 14.67 -6.76
CA LYS A 90 -9.77 13.61 -7.23
C LYS A 90 -10.25 12.20 -6.89
N ARG A 91 -11.53 12.02 -6.55
CA ARG A 91 -12.09 10.74 -6.07
C ARG A 91 -11.71 9.54 -6.94
N ALA A 92 -11.94 9.60 -8.25
CA ALA A 92 -11.66 8.48 -9.15
C ALA A 92 -10.18 8.06 -9.13
N VAL A 93 -9.26 9.03 -9.03
CA VAL A 93 -7.82 8.76 -8.94
C VAL A 93 -7.49 8.09 -7.60
N LEU A 94 -8.07 8.61 -6.51
CA LEU A 94 -7.88 8.06 -5.16
C LEU A 94 -8.45 6.63 -5.04
N GLU A 95 -9.63 6.37 -5.60
CA GLU A 95 -10.24 5.03 -5.62
C GLU A 95 -9.39 4.04 -6.42
N ALA A 96 -8.85 4.45 -7.57
CA ALA A 96 -7.95 3.61 -8.35
C ALA A 96 -6.68 3.24 -7.56
N SER A 97 -6.07 4.23 -6.89
CA SER A 97 -4.88 4.02 -6.06
C SER A 97 -5.16 3.14 -4.84
N ALA A 98 -6.29 3.35 -4.16
CA ALA A 98 -6.72 2.52 -3.05
C ALA A 98 -7.06 1.09 -3.49
N GLY A 99 -7.72 0.93 -4.64
CA GLY A 99 -8.01 -0.38 -5.22
C GLY A 99 -6.73 -1.16 -5.55
N ALA A 100 -5.71 -0.49 -6.11
CA ALA A 100 -4.41 -1.09 -6.35
C ALA A 100 -3.74 -1.56 -5.05
N GLY A 101 -3.72 -0.72 -4.01
CA GLY A 101 -3.15 -1.10 -2.71
C GLY A 101 -3.92 -2.23 -2.02
N GLY A 102 -5.27 -2.22 -2.09
CA GLY A 102 -6.13 -3.27 -1.56
C GLY A 102 -5.93 -4.62 -2.28
N ALA A 103 -5.72 -4.61 -3.59
CA ALA A 103 -5.41 -5.82 -4.35
C ALA A 103 -4.08 -6.46 -3.91
N LEU A 104 -3.05 -5.66 -3.64
CA LEU A 104 -1.77 -6.15 -3.10
C LEU A 104 -1.94 -6.77 -1.71
N ASP A 105 -2.80 -6.20 -0.88
CA ASP A 105 -3.11 -6.72 0.45
C ASP A 105 -3.81 -8.09 0.38
N ALA A 106 -4.81 -8.20 -0.50
CA ALA A 106 -5.50 -9.45 -0.76
C ALA A 106 -4.53 -10.51 -1.29
N ASP A 107 -3.63 -10.14 -2.20
CA ASP A 107 -2.62 -11.08 -2.71
C ASP A 107 -1.67 -11.53 -1.60
N ARG A 108 -1.20 -10.63 -0.74
CA ARG A 108 -0.33 -11.01 0.39
C ARG A 108 -1.06 -11.96 1.34
N ALA A 109 -2.30 -11.66 1.70
CA ALA A 109 -3.13 -12.50 2.57
C ALA A 109 -3.38 -13.90 1.97
N ASN A 110 -3.41 -14.02 0.64
CA ASN A 110 -3.61 -15.28 -0.06
C ASN A 110 -2.29 -15.97 -0.50
N GLY A 111 -1.14 -15.54 0.03
CA GLY A 111 0.16 -16.14 -0.30
C GLY A 111 0.57 -15.94 -1.77
N LYS A 112 0.12 -14.85 -2.39
CA LYS A 112 0.34 -14.45 -3.79
C LYS A 112 1.16 -13.16 -3.95
N LEU A 113 1.61 -12.56 -2.85
CA LEU A 113 2.55 -11.45 -2.84
C LEU A 113 3.50 -11.60 -1.66
N VAL A 114 4.80 -11.60 -1.94
CA VAL A 114 5.85 -11.65 -0.91
C VAL A 114 6.90 -10.56 -1.13
N TYR A 115 7.60 -10.26 -0.04
CA TYR A 115 8.77 -9.38 0.00
C TYR A 115 9.91 -10.18 0.65
N THR A 116 10.92 -9.50 1.21
CA THR A 116 11.97 -10.16 1.99
C THR A 116 11.38 -11.07 3.07
N GLY A 117 11.78 -12.34 3.07
CA GLY A 117 11.27 -13.34 3.99
C GLY A 117 11.60 -14.77 3.58
N LYS A 118 11.20 -15.71 4.44
CA LYS A 118 11.28 -17.16 4.20
C LYS A 118 9.88 -17.74 4.34
N TYR A 119 9.47 -18.53 3.35
CA TYR A 119 8.10 -18.98 3.19
C TYR A 119 8.05 -20.48 2.90
N LEU A 120 7.08 -21.17 3.48
CA LEU A 120 6.76 -22.55 3.13
C LEU A 120 5.80 -22.59 1.94
N VAL A 121 6.19 -23.29 0.87
CA VAL A 121 5.35 -23.47 -0.31
C VAL A 121 4.19 -24.41 0.02
N GLY A 122 2.98 -24.04 -0.40
CA GLY A 122 1.73 -24.73 -0.06
C GLY A 122 1.12 -24.35 1.28
N LYS A 123 1.82 -23.56 2.10
CA LYS A 123 1.33 -23.05 3.39
C LYS A 123 1.30 -21.52 3.45
N ASP A 124 2.45 -20.90 3.23
CA ASP A 124 2.61 -19.44 3.30
C ASP A 124 2.50 -18.80 1.90
N VAL A 125 2.91 -19.54 0.86
CA VAL A 125 2.85 -19.11 -0.55
C VAL A 125 2.34 -20.23 -1.46
N VAL A 126 1.74 -19.87 -2.59
CA VAL A 126 1.26 -20.83 -3.58
C VAL A 126 2.33 -21.17 -4.64
N PRO A 127 2.36 -22.40 -5.17
CA PRO A 127 3.19 -22.72 -6.33
C PRO A 127 2.67 -22.02 -7.60
N GLY A 128 3.52 -21.93 -8.61
CA GLY A 128 3.18 -21.33 -9.91
C GLY A 128 4.24 -20.34 -10.40
N THR A 129 3.84 -19.50 -11.34
CA THR A 129 4.66 -18.44 -11.94
C THR A 129 4.52 -17.16 -11.14
N TRP A 130 5.66 -16.58 -10.79
CA TRP A 130 5.77 -15.36 -10.01
C TRP A 130 6.56 -14.30 -10.78
N GLN A 131 6.10 -13.06 -10.73
CA GLN A 131 6.72 -11.89 -11.34
C GLN A 131 7.39 -11.04 -10.26
N SER A 132 8.64 -10.65 -10.45
CA SER A 132 9.31 -9.69 -9.58
C SER A 132 8.56 -8.36 -9.52
N GLN A 133 8.64 -7.64 -8.40
CA GLN A 133 8.00 -6.34 -8.23
C GLN A 133 8.95 -5.20 -8.61
N GLY A 134 8.38 -4.15 -9.21
CA GLY A 134 9.10 -2.98 -9.70
C GLY A 134 9.67 -3.14 -11.11
N ASP A 135 9.74 -2.03 -11.85
CA ASP A 135 10.25 -2.00 -13.23
C ASP A 135 11.76 -2.24 -13.30
N LYS A 136 12.47 -1.90 -12.22
CA LYS A 136 13.90 -2.14 -12.01
C LYS A 136 14.09 -2.89 -10.70
N VAL A 137 14.64 -4.10 -10.78
CA VAL A 137 14.96 -4.95 -9.63
C VAL A 137 16.45 -4.85 -9.35
N GLU A 138 16.82 -4.56 -8.11
CA GLU A 138 18.21 -4.38 -7.68
C GLU A 138 18.46 -5.14 -6.37
N ASN A 139 19.68 -5.66 -6.22
CA ASN A 139 20.13 -6.37 -5.00
C ASN A 139 19.15 -7.43 -4.50
N CYS A 140 18.63 -8.24 -5.42
CA CYS A 140 17.56 -9.20 -5.17
C CYS A 140 18.11 -10.63 -5.15
N TYR A 141 18.04 -11.28 -3.99
CA TYR A 141 18.25 -12.72 -3.87
C TYR A 141 16.91 -13.44 -3.85
N TRP A 142 16.82 -14.57 -4.54
CA TRP A 142 15.73 -15.52 -4.38
C TRP A 142 16.24 -16.95 -4.42
N GLU A 143 15.56 -17.84 -3.69
CA GLU A 143 15.89 -19.26 -3.60
C GLU A 143 14.62 -20.09 -3.43
N ILE A 144 14.54 -21.19 -4.16
CA ILE A 144 13.52 -22.22 -4.05
C ILE A 144 14.23 -23.48 -3.54
N SER A 145 13.68 -24.12 -2.51
CA SER A 145 14.28 -25.31 -1.89
C SER A 145 13.29 -26.47 -1.72
N ASP A 146 13.84 -27.68 -1.64
CA ASP A 146 13.08 -28.90 -1.34
C ASP A 146 12.80 -29.04 0.17
N ALA A 147 12.12 -30.14 0.54
CA ALA A 147 11.72 -30.39 1.93
C ALA A 147 12.91 -30.61 2.89
N GLN A 148 14.10 -30.87 2.37
CA GLN A 148 15.33 -31.04 3.13
C GLN A 148 16.17 -29.75 3.16
N GLY A 149 15.71 -28.69 2.48
CA GLY A 149 16.42 -27.43 2.34
C GLY A 149 17.49 -27.43 1.26
N ASN A 150 17.54 -28.45 0.38
CA ASN A 150 18.44 -28.39 -0.78
C ASN A 150 17.90 -27.36 -1.78
N ILE A 151 18.81 -26.57 -2.34
CA ILE A 151 18.47 -25.54 -3.32
C ILE A 151 18.07 -26.22 -4.63
N LEU A 152 16.83 -25.99 -5.06
CA LEU A 152 16.31 -26.38 -6.37
C LEU A 152 16.68 -25.34 -7.43
N ALA A 153 16.58 -24.05 -7.08
CA ALA A 153 16.99 -22.94 -7.93
C ALA A 153 17.23 -21.70 -7.07
N ASN A 154 18.22 -20.89 -7.44
CA ASN A 154 18.44 -19.58 -6.82
C ASN A 154 19.09 -18.62 -7.82
N ASN A 155 19.05 -17.32 -7.48
CA ASN A 155 19.86 -16.32 -8.17
C ASN A 155 20.07 -15.09 -7.30
N PHE A 156 21.17 -14.36 -7.54
CA PHE A 156 21.39 -13.01 -7.03
C PHE A 156 21.39 -12.03 -8.19
N ILE A 157 20.35 -11.20 -8.27
CA ILE A 157 20.19 -10.18 -9.29
C ILE A 157 20.79 -8.87 -8.77
N ASN A 158 21.90 -8.44 -9.38
CA ASN A 158 22.50 -7.14 -9.07
C ASN A 158 21.62 -6.00 -9.61
N VAL A 159 21.26 -6.08 -10.90
CA VAL A 159 20.28 -5.20 -11.56
C VAL A 159 19.63 -5.93 -12.74
N ALA A 160 18.32 -5.83 -12.88
CA ALA A 160 17.58 -6.32 -14.04
C ALA A 160 16.25 -5.57 -14.22
N PRO A 161 15.65 -5.58 -15.42
CA PRO A 161 14.21 -5.33 -15.57
C PRO A 161 13.37 -6.36 -14.81
N GLN A 162 12.06 -6.14 -14.76
CA GLN A 162 11.11 -7.10 -14.21
C GLN A 162 11.29 -8.51 -14.84
N PHE A 163 11.30 -9.57 -14.03
CA PHE A 163 11.51 -10.95 -14.49
C PHE A 163 10.60 -11.95 -13.77
N THR A 164 10.44 -13.14 -14.36
CA THR A 164 9.60 -14.20 -13.81
C THR A 164 10.42 -15.37 -13.27
N ILE A 165 9.90 -16.02 -12.24
CA ILE A 165 10.37 -17.30 -11.72
C ILE A 165 9.20 -18.30 -11.68
N VAL A 166 9.52 -19.59 -11.60
CA VAL A 166 8.52 -20.64 -11.41
C VAL A 166 8.84 -21.39 -10.13
N ILE A 167 7.88 -21.41 -9.21
CA ILE A 167 7.92 -22.22 -8.00
C ILE A 167 7.17 -23.53 -8.30
N PRO A 168 7.87 -24.67 -8.45
CA PRO A 168 7.22 -25.94 -8.75
C PRO A 168 6.38 -26.40 -7.56
N ALA A 169 5.33 -27.18 -7.84
CA ALA A 169 4.46 -27.73 -6.79
C ALA A 169 5.20 -28.68 -5.82
N SER A 170 6.35 -29.21 -6.21
CA SER A 170 7.22 -30.04 -5.37
C SER A 170 8.19 -29.26 -4.49
N ALA A 171 8.28 -27.93 -4.63
CA ALA A 171 9.08 -27.11 -3.73
C ALA A 171 8.47 -27.09 -2.33
N ALA A 172 9.33 -26.91 -1.32
CA ALA A 172 8.91 -26.77 0.07
C ALA A 172 9.26 -25.40 0.65
N GLY A 173 10.36 -24.78 0.20
CA GLY A 173 10.80 -23.47 0.67
C GLY A 173 10.90 -22.44 -0.45
N PHE A 174 10.60 -21.18 -0.12
CA PHE A 174 10.87 -20.01 -0.94
C PHE A 174 11.47 -18.90 -0.06
N THR A 175 12.69 -18.46 -0.38
CA THR A 175 13.38 -17.37 0.30
C THR A 175 13.55 -16.20 -0.65
N VAL A 176 13.30 -14.99 -0.16
CA VAL A 176 13.45 -13.73 -0.90
C VAL A 176 14.19 -12.74 -0.02
N GLU A 177 15.12 -11.97 -0.61
CA GLU A 177 15.82 -10.89 0.07
C GLU A 177 16.07 -9.72 -0.88
N GLY A 178 15.76 -8.50 -0.43
CA GLY A 178 16.02 -7.26 -1.17
C GLY A 178 15.01 -6.95 -2.28
N CYS A 179 13.97 -7.77 -2.44
CA CYS A 179 12.95 -7.61 -3.48
C CYS A 179 11.61 -8.22 -3.07
N GLY A 180 10.64 -8.20 -4.00
CA GLY A 180 9.36 -8.88 -3.83
C GLY A 180 8.90 -9.56 -5.11
N PHE A 181 7.97 -10.48 -4.96
CA PHE A 181 7.39 -11.26 -6.04
C PHE A 181 5.87 -11.33 -5.89
N ARG A 182 5.14 -11.27 -7.01
CA ARG A 182 3.69 -11.44 -7.08
C ARG A 182 3.34 -12.60 -8.00
N TRP A 183 2.46 -13.49 -7.55
CA TRP A 183 1.97 -14.62 -8.32
C TRP A 183 1.11 -14.13 -9.50
N ILE A 184 1.31 -14.71 -10.68
CA ILE A 184 0.58 -14.31 -11.90
C ILE A 184 -0.20 -15.46 -12.56
N SER A 185 0.23 -16.72 -12.39
CA SER A 185 -0.45 -17.90 -12.93
C SER A 185 0.09 -19.19 -12.30
N GLY A 186 -0.65 -20.29 -12.43
CA GLY A 186 -0.26 -21.62 -11.91
C GLY A 186 -1.07 -22.73 -12.56
#